data_AF-B4D0A2-F1
#
_entry.id   AF-B4D0A2-F1
#
_cell.length_a   1.000
_cell.length_b   1.000
_cell.length_c   1.000
_cell.angle_alpha   90.00
_cell.angle_beta   90.00
_cell.angle_gamma   90.00
#
_symmetry.space_group_name_H-M   'P 1'
#
loop_
_entity.id
_entity.type
_entity.pdbx_description
1 polymer ?
#
loop_
_entity_poly.entity_id
_entity_poly.type
_entity_poly.pdbx_seq_one_letter_code
_entity_poly.pdbx_strand_id
1 'polypeptide(L)'
;MEFMRTTTSSTNASASFLSQLGSKVSGILHGFDRLRLRGTLRELYCPTVMEAYLCAQHLRYRDYAGLVEKLTAKVKASAEALAAELARPLIYLPSSARSKEQAARELAARDGIQEGLIGIFKAVEPCQAYALRRQREASGFEFRMEVRKCLHFYFYFAHATFGFMHVRLQSWFPFRVDVCLNGRHWLARQLEAAGIAYRKRENALLWVEDPGAAQRLLDAQVHWDWRRTLEGLLQQTHPQSALIRRPLHLQYYWSVAESEFATDCLFRDPADLARLYPSLIHHGLRSFSSPDVMRFLGRKVPTTGRVDPRFAGEVISDLKQRPEGVRIKHSVGGNSIKLYDKQGSVLRVETTINNPLDFRAYRRAENQPQGEKDWRVLRRSVCDLPRRAEVSRAANERYLGALSAVHSTIPLLTWTKSVCQSHRHGPQRWRALNPLSPDDAALLRAVNRGEWAINGFRNRDLRHRLYPSKTSAQKEKQNARKTGRRILLLRQHGLVSKVSRTHRYVLTEKGRQTITALLAAADANTIELTKLAA
;
A
#
# COMPACT_ATOMS: atom_id res chain seq x y z
N MET A 1 18.37 -19.76 -10.81
CA MET A 1 17.12 -18.96 -10.76
C MET A 1 17.56 -17.52 -10.47
N GLU A 2 17.73 -16.71 -11.51
CA GLU A 2 18.46 -15.44 -11.42
C GLU A 2 17.49 -14.27 -11.21
N PHE A 3 17.65 -13.53 -10.11
CA PHE A 3 16.69 -12.54 -9.63
C PHE A 3 17.27 -11.13 -9.74
N MET A 4 16.57 -10.22 -10.42
CA MET A 4 17.04 -8.85 -10.61
C MET A 4 16.81 -8.00 -9.37
N ARG A 5 17.87 -7.26 -9.02
CA ARG A 5 17.89 -6.11 -8.12
C ARG A 5 16.86 -5.09 -8.62
N THR A 6 15.98 -4.62 -7.76
CA THR A 6 15.06 -3.52 -8.06
C THR A 6 15.84 -2.20 -8.09
N THR A 7 16.56 -1.95 -9.18
CA THR A 7 17.25 -0.67 -9.42
C THR A 7 16.28 0.35 -9.99
N THR A 8 15.88 1.31 -9.14
CA THR A 8 15.93 2.78 -9.33
C THR A 8 15.44 3.45 -10.62
N SER A 9 14.94 2.78 -11.66
CA SER A 9 14.55 3.48 -12.91
C SER A 9 13.16 4.15 -12.88
N SER A 10 12.43 4.08 -11.76
CA SER A 10 11.08 4.66 -11.65
C SER A 10 11.04 6.10 -11.15
N THR A 11 12.13 6.63 -10.59
CA THR A 11 12.21 7.99 -10.03
C THR A 11 11.96 9.09 -11.07
N ASN A 12 12.31 8.87 -12.33
CA ASN A 12 12.16 9.89 -13.37
C ASN A 12 10.70 10.11 -13.84
N ALA A 13 9.85 9.08 -13.79
CA ALA A 13 8.47 9.19 -14.28
C ALA A 13 7.51 9.81 -13.24
N SER A 14 7.73 9.51 -11.94
CA SER A 14 7.01 10.17 -10.84
C SER A 14 7.42 11.63 -10.70
N ALA A 15 8.71 11.94 -10.86
CA ALA A 15 9.19 13.31 -10.92
C ALA A 15 8.53 14.11 -12.06
N SER A 16 8.25 13.48 -13.20
CA SER A 16 7.51 14.13 -14.30
C SER A 16 6.06 14.49 -13.91
N PHE A 17 5.31 13.57 -13.27
CA PHE A 17 3.94 13.87 -12.80
C PHE A 17 3.92 15.01 -11.77
N LEU A 18 4.80 14.92 -10.78
CA LEU A 18 4.84 15.87 -9.68
C LEU A 18 5.37 17.24 -10.14
N SER A 19 6.26 17.26 -11.15
CA SER A 19 6.70 18.48 -11.85
C SER A 19 5.55 19.12 -12.63
N GLN A 20 4.74 18.32 -13.34
CA GLN A 20 3.54 18.82 -14.06
C GLN A 20 2.50 19.44 -13.11
N LEU A 21 2.40 18.95 -11.88
CA LEU A 21 1.54 19.51 -10.84
C LEU A 21 2.19 20.69 -10.09
N GLY A 22 3.45 21.01 -10.35
CA GLY A 22 4.28 21.88 -9.49
C GLY A 22 3.71 23.28 -9.25
N SER A 23 3.12 23.91 -10.27
CA SER A 23 2.46 25.22 -10.10
C SER A 23 1.12 25.15 -9.37
N LYS A 24 0.50 23.97 -9.28
CA LYS A 24 -0.81 23.75 -8.63
C LYS A 24 -0.71 23.24 -7.20
N VAL A 25 0.44 22.66 -6.82
CA VAL A 25 0.65 21.97 -5.54
C VAL A 25 1.60 22.76 -4.64
N SER A 26 1.22 22.98 -3.37
CA SER A 26 2.04 23.65 -2.36
C SER A 26 3.11 22.73 -1.77
N GLY A 27 2.87 21.42 -1.76
CA GLY A 27 3.83 20.44 -1.25
C GLY A 27 3.36 18.99 -1.48
N ILE A 28 4.31 18.06 -1.39
CA ILE A 28 4.06 16.63 -1.53
C ILE A 28 4.58 15.92 -0.29
N LEU A 29 3.74 15.11 0.35
CA LEU A 29 4.07 14.41 1.59
C LEU A 29 3.92 12.89 1.44
N HIS A 30 4.99 12.16 1.69
CA HIS A 30 5.05 10.70 1.69
C HIS A 30 5.18 10.20 3.13
N GLY A 31 4.30 9.31 3.58
CA GLY A 31 4.42 8.71 4.91
C GLY A 31 3.31 7.74 5.24
N PHE A 32 3.36 7.14 6.44
CA PHE A 32 2.29 6.27 6.89
C PHE A 32 1.00 7.07 7.15
N ASP A 33 -0.14 6.51 6.75
CA ASP A 33 -1.47 7.00 7.14
C ASP A 33 -2.07 6.09 8.21
N ARG A 34 -2.27 4.80 7.94
CA ARG A 34 -2.75 3.82 8.93
C ARG A 34 -1.67 2.81 9.26
N LEU A 35 -1.45 2.55 10.55
CA LEU A 35 -0.60 1.47 11.04
C LEU A 35 -1.36 0.61 12.04
N ARG A 36 -1.43 -0.69 11.75
CA ARG A 36 -1.90 -1.72 12.69
C ARG A 36 -0.74 -2.64 13.04
N LEU A 37 -0.20 -2.45 14.23
CA LEU A 37 0.95 -3.17 14.75
C LEU A 37 0.45 -4.23 15.73
N ARG A 38 0.92 -5.46 15.62
CA ARG A 38 0.43 -6.62 16.34
C ARG A 38 1.55 -7.24 17.16
N GLY A 39 1.32 -7.31 18.46
CA GLY A 39 2.12 -8.04 19.42
C GLY A 39 1.59 -9.46 19.59
N THR A 40 2.48 -10.44 19.42
CA THR A 40 2.18 -11.86 19.66
C THR A 40 3.32 -12.54 20.40
N LEU A 41 2.99 -13.40 21.35
CA LEU A 41 3.90 -14.40 21.88
C LEU A 41 3.92 -15.57 20.88
N ARG A 42 4.73 -15.45 19.81
CA ARG A 42 4.66 -16.33 18.62
C ARG A 42 4.84 -17.79 18.96
N GLU A 43 5.73 -18.07 19.90
CA GLU A 43 6.08 -19.40 20.38
C GLU A 43 4.83 -20.09 20.93
N LEU A 44 3.96 -19.36 21.64
CA LEU A 44 2.67 -19.85 22.14
C LEU A 44 1.59 -20.03 21.07
N TYR A 45 1.90 -19.87 19.78
CA TYR A 45 1.03 -20.35 18.71
C TYR A 45 1.45 -21.73 18.19
N CYS A 46 2.55 -22.28 18.71
CA CYS A 46 2.98 -23.65 18.47
C CYS A 46 2.44 -24.57 19.58
N PRO A 47 1.62 -25.59 19.25
CA PRO A 47 1.04 -26.50 20.25
C PRO A 47 2.06 -27.14 21.19
N THR A 48 3.21 -27.58 20.68
CA THR A 48 4.26 -28.21 21.49
C THR A 48 4.88 -27.25 22.50
N VAL A 49 4.98 -25.95 22.17
CA VAL A 49 5.44 -24.94 23.13
C VAL A 49 4.36 -24.62 24.16
N MET A 50 3.08 -24.66 23.78
CA MET A 50 1.98 -24.53 24.74
C MET A 50 2.01 -25.66 25.78
N GLU A 51 2.34 -26.88 25.37
CA GLU A 51 2.54 -28.00 26.29
C GLU A 51 3.74 -27.74 27.22
N ALA A 52 4.88 -27.32 26.66
CA ALA A 52 6.05 -26.94 27.45
C ALA A 52 5.74 -25.80 28.44
N TYR A 53 4.88 -24.86 28.06
CA TYR A 53 4.44 -23.76 28.93
C TYR A 53 3.66 -24.27 30.15
N LEU A 54 2.77 -25.25 29.97
CA LEU A 54 2.06 -25.87 31.09
C LEU A 54 3.00 -26.68 31.98
N CYS A 55 3.92 -27.43 31.39
CA CYS A 55 4.94 -28.18 32.13
C CYS A 55 5.81 -27.25 32.98
N ALA A 56 6.25 -26.11 32.43
CA ALA A 56 7.02 -25.09 33.15
C ALA A 56 6.22 -24.38 34.27
N GLN A 57 4.89 -24.52 34.27
CA GLN A 57 4.00 -24.05 35.33
C GLN A 57 3.56 -25.19 36.27
N HIS A 58 4.06 -26.41 36.08
CA HIS A 58 3.66 -27.62 36.80
C HIS A 58 2.15 -27.93 36.70
N LEU A 59 1.54 -27.63 35.56
CA LEU A 59 0.11 -27.83 35.30
C LEU A 59 -0.14 -29.00 34.35
N ARG A 60 -1.23 -29.75 34.57
CA ARG A 60 -1.68 -30.80 33.66
C ARG A 60 -2.61 -30.20 32.59
N TYR A 61 -2.86 -30.94 31.52
CA TYR A 61 -3.80 -30.54 30.46
C TYR A 61 -5.18 -30.12 30.98
N ARG A 62 -5.72 -30.86 31.97
CA ARG A 62 -7.02 -30.56 32.59
C ARG A 62 -7.06 -29.22 33.34
N ASP A 63 -5.90 -28.72 33.78
CA ASP A 63 -5.78 -27.47 34.54
C ASP A 63 -5.68 -26.24 33.62
N TYR A 64 -5.57 -26.45 32.30
CA TYR A 64 -5.46 -25.38 31.30
C TYR A 64 -6.58 -24.35 31.40
N ALA A 65 -7.84 -24.80 31.51
CA ALA A 65 -8.99 -23.90 31.59
C ALA A 65 -8.88 -22.96 32.80
N GLY A 66 -8.59 -23.52 33.99
CA GLY A 66 -8.43 -22.76 35.22
C GLY A 66 -7.27 -21.76 35.18
N LEU A 67 -6.14 -22.13 34.55
CA LEU A 67 -5.03 -21.19 34.30
C LEU A 67 -5.49 -20.00 33.47
N VAL A 68 -6.14 -20.25 32.34
CA VAL A 68 -6.55 -19.18 31.42
C VAL A 68 -7.61 -18.30 32.04
N GLU A 69 -8.56 -18.86 32.78
CA GLU A 69 -9.56 -18.11 33.53
C GLU A 69 -8.90 -17.21 34.59
N LYS A 70 -7.95 -17.73 35.36
CA LYS A 70 -7.19 -16.98 36.37
C LYS A 70 -6.43 -15.82 35.74
N LEU A 71 -5.73 -16.04 34.63
CA LEU A 71 -4.99 -15.00 33.92
C LEU A 71 -5.95 -13.96 33.30
N THR A 72 -7.06 -14.41 32.72
CA THR A 72 -8.11 -13.55 32.16
C THR A 72 -8.71 -12.65 33.25
N ALA A 73 -9.00 -13.18 34.43
CA ALA A 73 -9.51 -12.41 35.56
C ALA A 73 -8.53 -11.31 35.98
N LYS A 74 -7.23 -11.61 36.04
CA LYS A 74 -6.19 -10.59 36.32
C LYS A 74 -6.14 -9.49 35.26
N VAL A 75 -6.29 -9.84 33.98
CA VAL A 75 -6.34 -8.85 32.89
C VAL A 75 -7.57 -7.95 33.02
N LYS A 76 -8.74 -8.52 33.31
CA LYS A 76 -9.98 -7.77 33.53
C LYS A 76 -9.84 -6.79 34.70
N ALA A 77 -9.39 -7.28 35.85
CA ALA A 77 -9.19 -6.48 37.05
C ALA A 77 -8.20 -5.33 36.82
N SER A 78 -7.15 -5.56 36.05
CA SER A 78 -6.18 -4.50 35.71
C SER A 78 -6.75 -3.41 34.82
N ALA A 79 -7.60 -3.77 33.85
CA ALA A 79 -8.25 -2.78 33.00
C ALA A 79 -9.25 -1.95 33.82
N GLU A 80 -9.97 -2.57 34.75
CA GLU A 80 -10.88 -1.91 35.68
C GLU A 80 -10.11 -0.98 36.64
N ALA A 81 -9.00 -1.44 37.21
CA ALA A 81 -8.13 -0.63 38.07
C ALA A 81 -7.55 0.58 37.33
N LEU A 82 -7.03 0.38 36.11
CA LEU A 82 -6.49 1.48 35.30
C LEU A 82 -7.55 2.54 34.95
N ALA A 83 -8.76 2.09 34.61
CA ALA A 83 -9.89 3.00 34.38
C ALA A 83 -10.24 3.80 35.64
N ALA A 84 -10.32 3.13 36.80
CA ALA A 84 -10.64 3.78 38.07
C ALA A 84 -9.55 4.78 38.50
N GLU A 85 -8.28 4.38 38.42
CA GLU A 85 -7.12 5.21 38.77
C GLU A 85 -7.07 6.51 37.97
N LEU A 86 -7.34 6.44 36.66
CA LEU A 86 -7.31 7.60 35.76
C LEU A 86 -8.65 8.32 35.66
N ALA A 87 -9.65 7.93 36.47
CA ALA A 87 -11.02 8.43 36.42
C ALA A 87 -11.63 8.41 35.00
N ARG A 88 -11.41 7.31 34.27
CA ARG A 88 -11.92 7.11 32.89
C ARG A 88 -12.95 5.99 32.82
N PRO A 89 -13.95 6.09 31.93
CA PRO A 89 -15.01 5.10 31.86
C PRO A 89 -14.52 3.80 31.21
N LEU A 90 -15.03 2.68 31.73
CA LEU A 90 -14.92 1.36 31.13
C LEU A 90 -16.30 0.92 30.62
N ILE A 91 -16.50 0.92 29.30
CA ILE A 91 -17.82 0.78 28.66
C ILE A 91 -17.91 -0.56 27.92
N TYR A 92 -18.93 -1.37 28.23
CA TYR A 92 -19.25 -2.54 27.42
C TYR A 92 -20.08 -2.16 26.20
N LEU A 93 -19.65 -2.59 25.01
CA LEU A 93 -20.37 -2.39 23.76
C LEU A 93 -20.95 -3.72 23.30
N PRO A 94 -22.27 -3.93 23.42
CA PRO A 94 -22.90 -5.20 23.09
C PRO A 94 -23.05 -5.45 21.58
N SER A 95 -22.99 -4.39 20.76
CA SER A 95 -23.22 -4.46 19.32
C SER A 95 -22.00 -4.00 18.52
N SER A 96 -21.71 -4.71 17.44
CA SER A 96 -20.71 -4.32 16.44
C SER A 96 -21.14 -3.11 15.60
N ALA A 97 -22.42 -2.73 15.61
CA ALA A 97 -22.93 -1.58 14.87
C ALA A 97 -22.46 -0.24 15.47
N ARG A 98 -22.18 -0.19 16.78
CA ARG A 98 -21.67 1.02 17.43
C ARG A 98 -20.16 1.15 17.21
N SER A 99 -19.75 2.23 16.57
CA SER A 99 -18.33 2.52 16.35
C SER A 99 -17.63 2.87 17.67
N LYS A 100 -16.66 2.03 18.05
CA LYS A 100 -15.76 2.27 19.20
C LYS A 100 -14.98 3.57 19.05
N GLU A 101 -14.53 3.84 17.82
CA GLU A 101 -13.79 5.06 17.51
C GLU A 101 -14.66 6.30 17.68
N GLN A 102 -15.91 6.27 17.19
CA GLN A 102 -16.82 7.40 17.34
C GLN A 102 -17.13 7.66 18.82
N ALA A 103 -17.46 6.61 19.58
CA ALA A 103 -17.72 6.74 21.02
C ALA A 103 -16.52 7.31 21.78
N ALA A 104 -15.29 6.91 21.42
CA ALA A 104 -14.06 7.47 21.99
C ALA A 104 -13.87 8.95 21.61
N ARG A 105 -14.19 9.35 20.37
CA ARG A 105 -14.11 10.76 19.95
C ARG A 105 -15.13 11.64 20.66
N GLU A 106 -16.37 11.16 20.79
CA GLU A 106 -17.43 11.84 21.55
C GLU A 106 -17.01 12.02 23.02
N LEU A 107 -16.43 10.98 23.62
CA LEU A 107 -15.93 11.02 24.99
C LEU A 107 -14.78 12.02 25.17
N ALA A 108 -13.78 11.99 24.27
CA ALA A 108 -12.67 12.93 24.30
C ALA A 108 -13.13 14.38 24.15
N ALA A 109 -14.11 14.64 23.27
CA ALA A 109 -14.66 15.98 23.07
C ALA A 109 -15.46 16.46 24.29
N ARG A 110 -16.35 15.60 24.82
CA ARG A 110 -17.17 15.91 26.00
C ARG A 110 -16.32 16.24 27.24
N ASP A 111 -15.26 15.47 27.45
CA ASP A 111 -14.42 15.58 28.65
C ASP A 111 -13.17 16.45 28.42
N GLY A 112 -13.04 17.10 27.26
CA GLY A 112 -11.93 18.00 26.93
C GLY A 112 -10.54 17.34 26.92
N ILE A 113 -10.46 16.04 26.63
CA ILE A 113 -9.23 15.24 26.78
C ILE A 113 -8.26 15.54 25.63
N GLN A 114 -7.20 16.30 25.93
CA GLN A 114 -6.14 16.62 24.96
C GLN A 114 -4.96 15.64 25.02
N GLU A 115 -4.75 15.00 26.18
CA GLU A 115 -3.68 14.03 26.38
C GLU A 115 -4.10 12.93 27.38
N GLY A 116 -3.61 11.70 27.18
CA GLY A 116 -3.80 10.57 28.10
C GLY A 116 -4.86 9.56 27.66
N LEU A 117 -5.31 8.72 28.60
CA LEU A 117 -6.35 7.72 28.37
C LEU A 117 -7.71 8.42 28.20
N ILE A 118 -8.38 8.15 27.09
CA ILE A 118 -9.73 8.66 26.81
C ILE A 118 -10.76 7.77 27.52
N GLY A 119 -10.65 6.46 27.35
CA GLY A 119 -11.56 5.49 27.93
C GLY A 119 -11.24 4.07 27.47
N ILE A 120 -11.84 3.10 28.15
CA ILE A 120 -11.69 1.67 27.84
C ILE A 120 -13.02 1.14 27.34
N PHE A 121 -13.03 0.49 26.18
CA PHE A 121 -14.21 -0.20 25.67
C PHE A 121 -13.99 -1.70 25.69
N LYS A 122 -14.98 -2.48 26.11
CA LYS A 122 -14.95 -3.93 26.05
C LYS A 122 -16.05 -4.49 25.15
N ALA A 123 -15.72 -5.48 24.33
CA ALA A 123 -16.67 -6.13 23.42
C ALA A 123 -16.30 -7.59 23.18
N VAL A 124 -17.30 -8.46 22.97
CA VAL A 124 -17.05 -9.87 22.61
C VAL A 124 -16.80 -9.96 21.11
N GLU A 125 -15.64 -10.46 20.71
CA GLU A 125 -15.23 -10.54 19.30
C GLU A 125 -14.50 -11.85 18.98
N PRO A 126 -14.43 -12.24 17.69
CA PRO A 126 -13.66 -13.40 17.26
C PRO A 126 -12.16 -13.28 17.57
N CYS A 127 -11.61 -14.37 18.09
CA CYS A 127 -10.21 -14.49 18.46
C CYS A 127 -9.65 -15.86 18.03
N GLN A 128 -8.32 -15.95 17.99
CA GLN A 128 -7.60 -17.22 17.86
C GLN A 128 -7.21 -17.66 19.26
N ALA A 129 -7.67 -18.83 19.68
CA ALA A 129 -7.45 -19.37 21.02
C ALA A 129 -7.30 -20.89 20.97
N TYR A 130 -6.62 -21.46 21.95
CA TYR A 130 -6.51 -22.91 22.06
C TYR A 130 -7.81 -23.54 22.57
N ALA A 131 -8.14 -24.68 21.98
CA ALA A 131 -9.10 -25.65 22.47
C ALA A 131 -8.34 -26.92 22.83
N LEU A 132 -8.62 -27.46 24.02
CA LEU A 132 -8.17 -28.79 24.39
C LEU A 132 -9.12 -29.82 23.76
N ARG A 133 -8.60 -30.67 22.88
CA ARG A 133 -9.38 -31.71 22.19
C ARG A 133 -8.84 -33.09 22.55
N ARG A 134 -9.72 -34.10 22.58
CA ARG A 134 -9.29 -35.51 22.67
C ARG A 134 -8.75 -35.94 21.32
N GLN A 135 -7.59 -36.61 21.31
CA GLN A 135 -7.05 -37.20 20.10
C GLN A 135 -7.98 -38.34 19.62
N ARG A 136 -8.14 -38.47 18.29
CA ARG A 136 -9.04 -39.47 17.70
C ARG A 136 -8.44 -40.87 17.67
N GLU A 137 -7.12 -40.97 17.50
CA GLU A 137 -6.40 -42.24 17.26
C GLU A 137 -5.52 -42.69 18.43
N ALA A 138 -5.35 -41.86 19.46
CA ALA A 138 -4.55 -42.17 20.64
C ALA A 138 -5.27 -41.76 21.94
N SER A 139 -4.91 -42.41 23.04
CA SER A 139 -5.36 -42.06 24.40
C SER A 139 -4.65 -40.79 24.88
N GLY A 140 -5.08 -39.62 24.39
CA GLY A 140 -4.45 -38.35 24.73
C GLY A 140 -5.30 -37.11 24.47
N PHE A 141 -4.81 -35.97 24.94
CA PHE A 141 -5.34 -34.64 24.61
C PHE A 141 -4.34 -33.89 23.73
N GLU A 142 -4.86 -32.97 22.91
CA GLU A 142 -4.04 -32.08 22.08
C GLU A 142 -4.56 -30.65 22.14
N PHE A 143 -3.65 -29.69 22.00
CA PHE A 143 -3.98 -28.28 21.84
C PHE A 143 -4.20 -27.93 20.36
N ARG A 144 -5.42 -27.51 20.02
CA ARG A 144 -5.75 -27.01 18.69
C ARG A 144 -6.09 -25.53 18.71
N MET A 145 -5.48 -24.76 17.82
CA MET A 145 -5.87 -23.36 17.60
C MET A 145 -7.18 -23.30 16.84
N GLU A 146 -8.19 -22.69 17.44
CA GLU A 146 -9.53 -22.57 16.86
C GLU A 146 -9.98 -21.10 16.86
N VAL A 147 -10.89 -20.77 15.94
CA VAL A 147 -11.63 -19.50 16.00
C VAL A 147 -12.64 -19.61 17.13
N ARG A 148 -12.49 -18.76 18.15
CA ARG A 148 -13.40 -18.65 19.28
C ARG A 148 -13.85 -17.20 19.44
N LYS A 149 -14.63 -16.92 20.49
CA LYS A 149 -14.95 -15.56 20.91
C LYS A 149 -14.39 -15.33 22.30
N CYS A 150 -13.89 -14.14 22.55
CA CYS A 150 -13.54 -13.70 23.89
C CYS A 150 -13.81 -12.20 24.04
N LEU A 151 -13.67 -11.70 25.27
CA LEU A 151 -13.72 -10.28 25.51
C LEU A 151 -12.43 -9.63 24.98
N HIS A 152 -12.59 -8.53 24.25
CA HIS A 152 -11.48 -7.67 23.85
C HIS A 152 -11.60 -6.33 24.58
N PHE A 153 -10.48 -5.83 25.07
CA PHE A 153 -10.37 -4.49 25.67
C PHE A 153 -9.73 -3.54 24.65
N TYR A 154 -10.30 -2.35 24.53
CA TYR A 154 -9.85 -1.28 23.64
C TYR A 154 -9.53 -0.05 24.48
N PHE A 155 -8.24 0.21 24.68
CA PHE A 155 -7.75 1.38 25.39
C PHE A 155 -7.53 2.49 24.37
N TYR A 156 -8.41 3.51 24.35
CA TYR A 156 -8.27 4.67 23.46
C TYR A 156 -7.48 5.76 24.15
N PHE A 157 -6.55 6.37 23.42
CA PHE A 157 -5.66 7.41 23.93
C PHE A 157 -5.68 8.65 23.04
N ALA A 158 -5.56 9.82 23.66
CA ALA A 158 -4.96 11.00 23.07
C ALA A 158 -3.47 10.97 23.44
N HIS A 159 -2.67 10.14 22.75
CA HIS A 159 -1.28 9.94 23.12
C HIS A 159 -0.43 11.18 22.82
N ALA A 160 0.48 11.57 23.72
CA ALA A 160 1.35 12.74 23.55
C ALA A 160 2.07 12.75 22.18
N THR A 161 2.72 11.64 21.83
CA THR A 161 3.44 11.47 20.56
C THR A 161 2.54 11.11 19.36
N PHE A 162 1.58 10.19 19.50
CA PHE A 162 0.84 9.62 18.35
C PHE A 162 -0.53 10.26 18.11
N GLY A 163 -1.00 11.12 19.03
CA GLY A 163 -2.36 11.63 19.03
C GLY A 163 -3.38 10.50 19.24
N PHE A 164 -4.50 10.58 18.53
CA PHE A 164 -5.59 9.62 18.66
C PHE A 164 -5.18 8.22 18.19
N MET A 165 -5.18 7.25 19.10
CA MET A 165 -4.83 5.85 18.84
C MET A 165 -5.56 4.90 19.78
N HIS A 166 -5.48 3.59 19.53
CA HIS A 166 -5.93 2.61 20.51
C HIS A 166 -5.05 1.37 20.59
N VAL A 167 -5.08 0.73 21.77
CA VAL A 167 -4.54 -0.62 21.99
C VAL A 167 -5.72 -1.57 22.17
N ARG A 168 -5.78 -2.62 21.36
CA ARG A 168 -6.75 -3.71 21.46
C ARG A 168 -6.08 -4.93 22.06
N LEU A 169 -6.53 -5.35 23.23
CA LEU A 169 -6.04 -6.51 23.98
C LEU A 169 -7.08 -7.64 23.92
N GLN A 170 -6.67 -8.81 23.44
CA GLN A 170 -7.43 -10.05 23.59
C GLN A 170 -7.36 -10.51 25.05
N SER A 171 -8.51 -10.71 25.71
CA SER A 171 -8.52 -11.11 27.12
C SER A 171 -8.35 -12.62 27.34
N TRP A 172 -8.13 -13.40 26.28
CA TRP A 172 -7.98 -14.85 26.36
C TRP A 172 -6.65 -15.29 25.76
N PHE A 173 -6.14 -16.43 26.21
CA PHE A 173 -4.87 -16.98 25.78
C PHE A 173 -4.82 -17.15 24.23
N PRO A 174 -3.75 -16.73 23.52
CA PRO A 174 -2.44 -16.28 24.03
C PRO A 174 -2.27 -14.75 24.13
N PHE A 175 -3.33 -13.99 24.48
CA PHE A 175 -3.25 -12.57 24.82
C PHE A 175 -2.63 -11.67 23.72
N ARG A 176 -3.12 -11.85 22.49
CA ARG A 176 -2.73 -11.02 21.34
C ARG A 176 -3.05 -9.54 21.60
N VAL A 177 -2.13 -8.66 21.19
CA VAL A 177 -2.30 -7.20 21.26
C VAL A 177 -2.24 -6.62 19.85
N ASP A 178 -3.15 -5.71 19.51
CA ASP A 178 -3.11 -4.91 18.29
C ASP A 178 -3.07 -3.41 18.68
N VAL A 179 -2.02 -2.69 18.29
CA VAL A 179 -1.89 -1.23 18.41
C VAL A 179 -2.27 -0.60 17.08
N CYS A 180 -3.28 0.26 17.09
CA CYS A 180 -3.78 0.96 15.92
C CYS A 180 -3.52 2.45 16.07
N LEU A 181 -2.75 3.02 15.15
CA LEU A 181 -2.42 4.45 15.13
C LEU A 181 -2.48 5.01 13.72
N ASN A 182 -2.51 6.34 13.63
CA ASN A 182 -2.51 7.04 12.36
C ASN A 182 -1.28 7.95 12.23
N GLY A 183 -0.51 7.78 11.15
CA GLY A 183 0.75 8.48 10.94
C GLY A 183 0.59 9.99 10.71
N ARG A 184 -0.59 10.45 10.27
CA ARG A 184 -0.93 11.88 10.14
C ARG A 184 -1.33 12.52 11.47
N HIS A 185 -1.82 11.74 12.44
CA HIS A 185 -1.96 12.22 13.81
C HIS A 185 -0.60 12.39 14.51
N TRP A 186 0.32 11.45 14.29
CA TRP A 186 1.71 11.62 14.73
C TRP A 186 2.37 12.85 14.10
N LEU A 187 2.23 13.04 12.79
CA LEU A 187 2.80 14.21 12.11
C LEU A 187 2.26 15.52 12.69
N ALA A 188 0.95 15.61 12.94
CA ALA A 188 0.34 16.78 13.57
C ALA A 188 0.99 17.12 14.93
N ARG A 189 1.22 16.11 15.79
CA ARG A 189 1.93 16.30 17.07
C ARG A 189 3.36 16.78 16.89
N GLN A 190 4.08 16.26 15.90
CA GLN A 190 5.45 16.69 15.64
C GLN A 190 5.52 18.10 15.05
N LEU A 191 4.54 18.50 14.23
CA LEU A 191 4.44 19.87 13.71
C LEU A 191 4.13 20.87 14.83
N GLU A 192 3.21 20.53 15.74
CA GLU A 192 2.93 21.30 16.95
C GLU A 192 4.19 21.50 17.80
N ALA A 193 4.93 20.42 18.07
CA ALA A 193 6.16 20.48 18.85
C ALA A 193 7.28 21.28 18.15
N ALA A 194 7.30 21.27 16.81
CA ALA A 194 8.26 22.03 16.02
C ALA A 194 7.84 23.49 15.76
N GLY A 195 6.64 23.91 16.19
CA GLY A 195 6.12 25.25 15.93
C GLY A 195 5.78 25.52 14.46
N ILE A 196 5.56 24.49 13.64
CA ILE A 196 5.28 24.62 12.20
C ILE A 196 3.77 24.72 12.00
N ALA A 197 3.30 25.80 11.39
CA ALA A 197 1.88 26.01 11.16
C ALA A 197 1.32 25.01 10.13
N TYR A 198 0.11 24.51 10.39
CA TYR A 198 -0.57 23.58 9.49
C TYR A 198 -2.09 23.68 9.60
N ARG A 199 -2.79 23.25 8.55
CA ARG A 199 -4.25 23.11 8.54
C ARG A 199 -4.63 21.67 8.28
N LYS A 200 -5.49 21.10 9.13
CA LYS A 200 -5.90 19.70 9.08
C LYS A 200 -7.41 19.57 9.15
N ARG A 201 -7.95 18.55 8.47
CA ARG A 201 -9.34 18.09 8.60
C ARG A 201 -9.33 16.57 8.71
N GLU A 202 -9.91 16.05 9.79
CA GLU A 202 -9.79 14.63 10.18
C GLU A 202 -8.32 14.17 10.21
N ASN A 203 -7.91 13.19 9.41
CA ASN A 203 -6.53 12.73 9.27
C ASN A 203 -5.80 13.33 8.05
N ALA A 204 -6.40 14.29 7.32
CA ALA A 204 -5.79 14.90 6.15
C ALA A 204 -5.17 16.26 6.49
N LEU A 205 -3.89 16.44 6.21
CA LEU A 205 -3.26 17.77 6.20
C LEU A 205 -3.64 18.44 4.87
N LEU A 206 -4.28 19.59 4.95
CA LEU A 206 -4.73 20.38 3.79
C LEU A 206 -3.68 21.42 3.38
N TRP A 207 -2.88 21.88 4.34
CA TRP A 207 -1.82 22.86 4.13
C TRP A 207 -0.78 22.72 5.25
N VAL A 208 0.48 23.01 4.94
CA VAL A 208 1.58 23.08 5.90
C VAL A 208 2.54 24.18 5.45
N GLU A 209 3.05 24.94 6.42
CA GLU A 209 3.96 26.07 6.20
C GLU A 209 5.27 25.65 5.53
N ASP A 210 5.93 24.61 6.06
CA ASP A 210 7.14 24.01 5.47
C ASP A 210 6.89 22.53 5.13
N PRO A 211 6.50 22.22 3.88
CA PRO A 211 6.35 20.85 3.41
C PRO A 211 7.64 20.03 3.49
N GLY A 212 8.81 20.67 3.36
CA GLY A 212 10.12 20.02 3.45
C GLY A 212 10.40 19.55 4.88
N ALA A 213 10.14 20.40 5.88
CA ALA A 213 10.22 20.01 7.29
C ALA A 213 9.21 18.91 7.64
N ALA A 214 7.96 19.04 7.17
CA ALA A 214 6.95 18.00 7.37
C ALA A 214 7.36 16.66 6.77
N GLN A 215 8.00 16.66 5.58
CA GLN A 215 8.54 15.44 4.99
C GLN A 215 9.68 14.85 5.83
N ARG A 216 10.62 15.67 6.33
CA ARG A 216 11.70 15.19 7.22
C ARG A 216 11.16 14.51 8.47
N LEU A 217 10.08 15.04 9.06
CA LEU A 217 9.39 14.41 10.19
C LEU A 217 8.80 13.05 9.78
N LEU A 218 8.10 12.97 8.64
CA LEU A 218 7.57 11.71 8.14
C LEU A 218 8.67 10.68 7.83
N ASP A 219 9.81 11.12 7.32
CA ASP A 219 10.97 10.25 7.09
C ASP A 219 11.53 9.72 8.42
N ALA A 220 11.58 10.56 9.47
CA ALA A 220 11.96 10.14 10.81
C ALA A 220 10.98 9.12 11.43
N GLN A 221 9.67 9.25 11.18
CA GLN A 221 8.66 8.30 11.64
C GLN A 221 8.96 6.86 11.18
N VAL A 222 9.48 6.71 9.95
CA VAL A 222 9.80 5.40 9.38
C VAL A 222 10.87 4.68 10.21
N HIS A 223 11.77 5.44 10.83
CA HIS A 223 12.88 4.96 11.65
C HIS A 223 12.64 5.08 13.16
N TRP A 224 11.42 5.41 13.59
CA TRP A 224 11.06 5.52 15.00
C TRP A 224 11.40 4.24 15.79
N ASP A 225 11.71 4.38 17.08
CA ASP A 225 11.92 3.24 17.97
C ASP A 225 10.58 2.57 18.33
N TRP A 226 10.04 1.85 17.33
CA TRP A 226 8.77 1.15 17.43
C TRP A 226 8.80 0.09 18.52
N ARG A 227 9.93 -0.62 18.71
CA ARG A 227 10.00 -1.69 19.70
C ARG A 227 9.84 -1.14 21.12
N ARG A 228 10.61 -0.11 21.48
CA ARG A 228 10.54 0.49 22.82
C ARG A 228 9.16 1.10 23.07
N THR A 229 8.63 1.81 22.10
CA THR A 229 7.31 2.45 22.20
C THR A 229 6.19 1.43 22.41
N LEU A 230 6.17 0.36 21.59
CA LEU A 230 5.15 -0.67 21.69
C LEU A 230 5.25 -1.47 22.98
N GLU A 231 6.46 -1.69 23.49
CA GLU A 231 6.66 -2.32 24.80
C GLU A 231 6.15 -1.43 25.94
N GLY A 232 6.37 -0.11 25.87
CA GLY A 232 5.80 0.85 26.84
C GLY A 232 4.27 0.82 26.85
N LEU A 233 3.64 0.85 25.66
CA LEU A 233 2.18 0.72 25.53
C LEU A 233 1.65 -0.62 26.05
N LEU A 234 2.40 -1.71 25.82
CA LEU A 234 2.07 -3.03 26.35
C LEU A 234 2.13 -3.05 27.88
N GLN A 235 3.16 -2.45 28.48
CA GLN A 235 3.28 -2.38 29.94
C GLN A 235 2.15 -1.55 30.57
N GLN A 236 1.80 -0.43 29.94
CA GLN A 236 0.72 0.43 30.42
C GLN A 236 -0.67 -0.25 30.34
N THR A 237 -0.94 -0.99 29.27
CA THR A 237 -2.28 -1.56 29.01
C THR A 237 -2.43 -3.04 29.40
N HIS A 238 -1.30 -3.75 29.55
CA HIS A 238 -1.26 -5.17 29.87
C HIS A 238 -0.04 -5.51 30.74
N PRO A 239 0.04 -4.98 31.98
CA PRO A 239 1.15 -5.27 32.88
C PRO A 239 1.24 -6.77 33.26
N GLN A 240 0.13 -7.51 33.18
CA GLN A 240 0.10 -8.98 33.38
C GLN A 240 0.90 -9.75 32.34
N SER A 241 1.28 -9.12 31.22
CA SER A 241 2.19 -9.71 30.23
C SER A 241 3.48 -10.22 30.87
N ALA A 242 3.97 -9.61 31.95
CA ALA A 242 5.16 -10.10 32.67
C ALA A 242 4.93 -11.50 33.28
N LEU A 243 3.75 -11.74 33.87
CA LEU A 243 3.38 -13.03 34.44
C LEU A 243 3.26 -14.11 33.36
N ILE A 244 2.67 -13.75 32.22
CA ILE A 244 2.47 -14.66 31.07
C ILE A 244 3.81 -14.99 30.40
N ARG A 245 4.76 -14.06 30.37
CA ARG A 245 6.07 -14.28 29.73
C ARG A 245 7.03 -15.11 30.57
N ARG A 246 6.95 -15.01 31.89
CA ARG A 246 7.91 -15.57 32.85
C ARG A 246 8.20 -17.07 32.67
N PRO A 247 7.23 -17.99 32.52
CA PRO A 247 7.50 -19.43 32.51
C PRO A 247 8.50 -19.91 31.46
N LEU A 248 8.52 -19.28 30.28
CA LEU A 248 9.41 -19.64 29.18
C LEU A 248 10.28 -18.46 28.70
N HIS A 249 10.41 -17.40 29.50
CA HIS A 249 11.14 -16.17 29.16
C HIS A 249 10.74 -15.57 27.80
N LEU A 250 9.44 -15.59 27.50
CA LEU A 250 8.91 -15.18 26.20
C LEU A 250 9.00 -13.67 25.99
N GLN A 251 9.02 -13.25 24.73
CA GLN A 251 8.95 -11.84 24.35
C GLN A 251 7.84 -11.60 23.34
N TYR A 252 7.16 -10.45 23.44
CA TYR A 252 6.21 -10.05 22.43
C TYR A 252 6.97 -9.73 21.13
N TYR A 253 6.63 -10.45 20.07
CA TYR A 253 7.10 -10.15 18.73
C TYR A 253 6.12 -9.17 18.08
N TRP A 254 6.65 -8.02 17.65
CA TRP A 254 5.88 -6.97 17.02
C TRP A 254 5.91 -7.08 15.50
N SER A 255 4.72 -7.07 14.91
CA SER A 255 4.51 -7.24 13.48
C SER A 255 3.55 -6.21 12.91
N VAL A 256 3.72 -5.82 11.65
CA VAL A 256 2.81 -4.97 10.90
C VAL A 256 1.72 -5.86 10.30
N ALA A 257 0.55 -5.86 10.93
CA ALA A 257 -0.61 -6.59 10.46
C ALA A 257 -1.20 -5.94 9.20
N GLU A 258 -1.26 -4.60 9.20
CA GLU A 258 -1.74 -3.75 8.12
C GLU A 258 -0.98 -2.42 8.15
N SER A 259 -0.63 -1.90 6.97
CA SER A 259 -0.04 -0.58 6.81
C SER A 259 -0.59 0.09 5.56
N GLU A 260 -1.05 1.32 5.69
CA GLU A 260 -1.36 2.23 4.58
C GLU A 260 -0.28 3.31 4.52
N PHE A 261 0.33 3.49 3.35
CA PHE A 261 1.35 4.50 3.10
C PHE A 261 0.86 5.44 2.00
N ALA A 262 0.71 6.71 2.36
CA ALA A 262 0.11 7.73 1.52
C ALA A 262 1.17 8.64 0.89
N THR A 263 0.86 9.09 -0.32
CA THR A 263 1.49 10.19 -1.03
C THR A 263 0.43 11.24 -1.28
N ASP A 264 0.56 12.35 -0.57
CA ASP A 264 -0.40 13.46 -0.56
C ASP A 264 0.15 14.60 -1.40
N CYS A 265 -0.54 14.95 -2.48
CA CYS A 265 -0.26 16.17 -3.24
C CYS A 265 -1.22 17.25 -2.73
N LEU A 266 -0.68 18.25 -2.04
CA LEU A 266 -1.45 19.33 -1.42
C LEU A 266 -1.75 20.43 -2.45
N PHE A 267 -2.98 20.53 -2.95
CA PHE A 267 -3.32 21.55 -3.93
C PHE A 267 -3.45 22.93 -3.28
N ARG A 268 -2.93 23.96 -3.96
CA ARG A 268 -3.09 25.38 -3.57
C ARG A 268 -4.56 25.80 -3.70
N ASP A 269 -5.19 25.38 -4.79
CA ASP A 269 -6.60 25.66 -5.11
C ASP A 269 -7.38 24.32 -5.24
N PRO A 270 -8.42 24.09 -4.42
CA PRO A 270 -9.30 22.93 -4.56
C PRO A 270 -9.96 22.82 -5.95
N ALA A 271 -10.23 23.94 -6.62
CA ALA A 271 -10.85 23.93 -7.95
C ALA A 271 -9.92 23.34 -9.02
N ASP A 272 -8.60 23.47 -8.85
CA ASP A 272 -7.63 22.82 -9.73
C ASP A 272 -7.69 21.30 -9.65
N LEU A 273 -7.82 20.76 -8.43
CA LEU A 273 -8.00 19.33 -8.24
C LEU A 273 -9.35 18.87 -8.80
N ALA A 274 -10.42 19.62 -8.53
CA ALA A 274 -11.76 19.28 -9.05
C ALA A 274 -11.80 19.20 -10.58
N ARG A 275 -11.08 20.08 -11.30
CA ARG A 275 -10.94 20.01 -12.76
C ARG A 275 -10.11 18.82 -13.22
N LEU A 276 -9.02 18.52 -12.50
CA LEU A 276 -8.08 17.45 -12.85
C LEU A 276 -8.68 16.06 -12.63
N TYR A 277 -9.39 15.91 -11.52
CA TYR A 277 -9.69 14.62 -10.93
C TYR A 277 -10.58 13.70 -11.78
N PRO A 278 -11.65 14.16 -12.46
CA PRO A 278 -12.45 13.31 -13.34
C PRO A 278 -11.63 12.63 -14.44
N SER A 279 -10.66 13.35 -15.02
CA SER A 279 -9.81 12.79 -16.09
C SER A 279 -8.80 11.76 -15.55
N LEU A 280 -8.27 11.95 -14.35
CA LEU A 280 -7.44 10.96 -13.64
C LEU A 280 -8.21 9.66 -13.40
N ILE A 281 -9.46 9.79 -12.95
CA ILE A 281 -10.33 8.65 -12.68
C ILE A 281 -10.68 7.91 -13.97
N HIS A 282 -11.10 8.64 -14.99
CA HIS A 282 -11.43 8.05 -16.28
C HIS A 282 -10.25 7.27 -16.87
N HIS A 283 -9.04 7.85 -16.83
CA HIS A 283 -7.84 7.17 -17.31
C HIS A 283 -7.44 5.97 -16.45
N GLY A 284 -7.44 6.12 -15.12
CA GLY A 284 -7.08 5.04 -14.21
C GLY A 284 -7.99 3.80 -14.34
N LEU A 285 -9.27 4.02 -14.66
CA LEU A 285 -10.22 2.93 -14.84
C LEU A 285 -10.17 2.32 -16.26
N ARG A 286 -10.11 3.13 -17.32
CA ARG A 286 -10.13 2.63 -18.71
C ARG A 286 -8.77 2.11 -19.19
N SER A 287 -7.66 2.64 -18.67
CA SER A 287 -6.32 2.38 -19.23
C SER A 287 -5.48 1.40 -18.42
N PHE A 288 -5.74 1.19 -17.13
CA PHE A 288 -4.96 0.25 -16.31
C PHE A 288 -5.50 -1.17 -16.43
N SER A 289 -4.64 -2.08 -16.91
CA SER A 289 -4.93 -3.51 -17.03
C SER A 289 -4.47 -4.29 -15.79
N SER A 290 -4.93 -5.53 -15.61
CA SER A 290 -4.53 -6.38 -14.49
C SER A 290 -3.00 -6.52 -14.33
N PRO A 291 -2.22 -6.69 -15.42
CA PRO A 291 -0.75 -6.60 -15.37
C PRO A 291 -0.20 -5.31 -14.75
N ASP A 292 -0.82 -4.16 -15.00
CA ASP A 292 -0.36 -2.87 -14.48
C ASP A 292 -0.55 -2.82 -12.96
N VAL A 293 -1.72 -3.22 -12.48
CA VAL A 293 -2.03 -3.35 -11.04
C VAL A 293 -1.04 -4.27 -10.33
N MET A 294 -0.75 -5.44 -10.91
CA MET A 294 0.23 -6.37 -10.34
C MET A 294 1.61 -5.73 -10.20
N ARG A 295 2.04 -4.94 -11.19
CA ARG A 295 3.34 -4.25 -11.16
C ARG A 295 3.38 -3.09 -10.19
N PHE A 296 2.29 -2.32 -10.06
CA PHE A 296 2.18 -1.28 -9.04
C PHE A 296 2.44 -1.89 -7.66
N LEU A 297 1.84 -3.05 -7.38
CA LEU A 297 1.98 -3.77 -6.12
C LEU A 297 3.19 -4.73 -6.08
N GLY A 298 4.22 -4.47 -6.90
CA GLY A 298 5.53 -5.10 -6.78
C GLY A 298 5.64 -6.55 -7.30
N ARG A 299 4.57 -7.09 -7.91
CA ARG A 299 4.59 -8.46 -8.46
C ARG A 299 5.30 -8.51 -9.80
N LYS A 300 6.00 -9.63 -10.03
CA LYS A 300 6.63 -9.93 -11.32
C LYS A 300 5.55 -10.35 -12.31
N VAL A 301 5.39 -9.57 -13.37
CA VAL A 301 4.65 -9.99 -14.56
C VAL A 301 5.66 -10.28 -15.67
N PRO A 302 5.62 -11.46 -16.32
CA PRO A 302 6.46 -11.78 -17.48
C PRO A 302 6.50 -10.66 -18.54
N THR A 303 7.60 -10.56 -19.28
CA THR A 303 7.76 -9.57 -20.39
C THR A 303 6.74 -9.73 -21.52
N THR A 304 6.00 -10.84 -21.57
CA THR A 304 4.87 -11.05 -22.47
C THR A 304 3.65 -10.19 -22.09
N GLY A 305 3.67 -9.61 -20.89
CA GLY A 305 2.57 -8.84 -20.30
C GLY A 305 1.33 -9.67 -19.97
N ARG A 306 1.42 -10.99 -20.11
CA ARG A 306 0.43 -11.92 -19.58
C ARG A 306 0.77 -12.22 -18.13
N VAL A 307 -0.25 -12.27 -17.29
CA VAL A 307 -0.13 -12.76 -15.92
C VAL A 307 0.38 -14.21 -15.98
N ASP A 308 1.28 -14.59 -15.07
CA ASP A 308 1.80 -15.96 -14.99
C ASP A 308 0.60 -16.92 -14.86
N PRO A 309 0.45 -17.97 -15.69
CA PRO A 309 -0.69 -18.89 -15.62
C PRO A 309 -0.85 -19.56 -14.24
N ARG A 310 0.23 -19.63 -13.45
CA ARG A 310 0.22 -20.16 -12.08
C ARG A 310 -0.30 -19.18 -11.04
N PHE A 311 -0.54 -17.93 -11.42
CA PHE A 311 -1.17 -16.95 -10.55
C PHE A 311 -2.68 -17.23 -10.48
N ALA A 312 -3.08 -17.89 -9.40
CA ALA A 312 -4.49 -18.19 -9.09
C ALA A 312 -5.20 -17.06 -8.31
N GLY A 313 -4.63 -15.85 -8.27
CA GLY A 313 -5.21 -14.72 -7.54
C GLY A 313 -6.10 -13.84 -8.43
N GLU A 314 -6.96 -13.06 -7.80
CA GLU A 314 -7.80 -12.08 -8.50
C GLU A 314 -7.16 -10.68 -8.48
N VAL A 315 -7.38 -9.95 -9.57
CA VAL A 315 -7.09 -8.51 -9.66
C VAL A 315 -8.42 -7.78 -9.77
N ILE A 316 -8.72 -6.93 -8.80
CA ILE A 316 -10.00 -6.23 -8.70
C ILE A 316 -9.74 -4.73 -8.82
N SER A 317 -10.46 -4.05 -9.71
CA SER A 317 -10.51 -2.60 -9.83
C SER A 317 -11.94 -2.13 -9.53
N ASP A 318 -12.13 -1.32 -8.49
CA ASP A 318 -13.43 -0.76 -8.12
C ASP A 318 -13.43 0.77 -8.09
N LEU A 319 -14.52 1.35 -8.60
CA LEU A 319 -14.84 2.78 -8.49
C LEU A 319 -15.97 2.93 -7.47
N LYS A 320 -15.77 3.75 -6.44
CA LYS A 320 -16.83 4.04 -5.46
C LYS A 320 -16.91 5.54 -5.18
N GLN A 321 -18.11 6.08 -5.20
CA GLN A 321 -18.39 7.41 -4.66
C GLN A 321 -18.59 7.29 -3.15
N ARG A 322 -17.91 8.13 -2.39
CA ARG A 322 -17.99 8.22 -0.94
C ARG A 322 -18.20 9.68 -0.52
N PRO A 323 -18.61 9.96 0.73
CA PRO A 323 -18.69 11.34 1.22
C PRO A 323 -17.38 12.13 1.04
N GLU A 324 -16.23 11.44 1.09
CA GLU A 324 -14.91 12.06 0.93
C GLU A 324 -14.45 12.22 -0.52
N GLY A 325 -15.24 11.78 -1.51
CA GLY A 325 -14.91 11.87 -2.93
C GLY A 325 -15.14 10.57 -3.71
N VAL A 326 -14.87 10.63 -5.03
CA VAL A 326 -14.81 9.42 -5.86
C VAL A 326 -13.50 8.71 -5.54
N ARG A 327 -13.45 7.38 -5.57
CA ARG A 327 -12.23 6.61 -5.29
C ARG A 327 -12.06 5.50 -6.31
N ILE A 328 -10.87 5.41 -6.89
CA ILE A 328 -10.41 4.18 -7.57
C ILE A 328 -9.57 3.36 -6.60
N LYS A 329 -9.86 2.07 -6.53
CA LYS A 329 -9.06 1.10 -5.78
C LYS A 329 -8.72 -0.07 -6.68
N HIS A 330 -7.44 -0.47 -6.65
CA HIS A 330 -6.96 -1.70 -7.26
C HIS A 330 -6.44 -2.64 -6.18
N SER A 331 -6.82 -3.92 -6.23
CA SER A 331 -6.44 -4.92 -5.22
C SER A 331 -5.86 -6.17 -5.87
N VAL A 332 -4.80 -6.73 -5.27
CA VAL A 332 -4.23 -8.03 -5.66
C VAL A 332 -3.60 -8.73 -4.45
N GLY A 333 -3.93 -10.01 -4.25
CA GLY A 333 -3.26 -10.86 -3.24
C GLY A 333 -3.32 -10.34 -1.79
N GLY A 334 -4.38 -9.60 -1.44
CA GLY A 334 -4.56 -8.98 -0.13
C GLY A 334 -3.91 -7.59 0.03
N ASN A 335 -3.20 -7.10 -0.98
CA ASN A 335 -2.66 -5.74 -1.02
C ASN A 335 -3.52 -4.86 -1.92
N SER A 336 -3.46 -3.54 -1.74
CA SER A 336 -4.19 -2.61 -2.61
C SER A 336 -3.47 -1.29 -2.81
N ILE A 337 -3.79 -0.60 -3.90
CA ILE A 337 -3.43 0.79 -4.14
C ILE A 337 -4.70 1.58 -4.48
N LYS A 338 -4.82 2.80 -3.98
CA LYS A 338 -6.01 3.64 -4.12
C LYS A 338 -5.64 5.06 -4.52
N LEU A 339 -6.49 5.69 -5.32
CA LEU A 339 -6.46 7.11 -5.65
C LEU A 339 -7.77 7.75 -5.22
N TYR A 340 -7.68 8.88 -4.51
CA TYR A 340 -8.84 9.69 -4.18
C TYR A 340 -8.52 11.15 -3.88
N ASP A 341 -9.52 12.03 -4.04
CA ASP A 341 -9.48 13.46 -3.73
C ASP A 341 -9.93 13.73 -2.28
N LYS A 342 -9.04 13.48 -1.32
CA LYS A 342 -9.37 13.63 0.11
C LYS A 342 -9.67 15.10 0.45
N GLN A 343 -10.90 15.35 0.92
CA GLN A 343 -11.41 16.67 1.30
C GLN A 343 -11.37 17.72 0.15
N GLY A 344 -11.36 17.27 -1.11
CA GLY A 344 -11.35 18.12 -2.30
C GLY A 344 -10.08 18.96 -2.52
N SER A 345 -9.09 18.88 -1.63
CA SER A 345 -7.87 19.71 -1.68
C SER A 345 -6.58 18.87 -1.72
N VAL A 346 -6.68 17.56 -1.51
CA VAL A 346 -5.52 16.66 -1.46
C VAL A 346 -5.74 15.49 -2.41
N LEU A 347 -4.88 15.37 -3.43
CA LEU A 347 -4.83 14.16 -4.24
C LEU A 347 -3.98 13.13 -3.49
N ARG A 348 -4.61 12.07 -2.99
CA ARG A 348 -3.95 11.00 -2.24
C ARG A 348 -3.83 9.74 -3.07
N VAL A 349 -2.60 9.25 -3.21
CA VAL A 349 -2.33 7.86 -3.60
C VAL A 349 -1.87 7.09 -2.39
N GLU A 350 -2.49 5.95 -2.14
CA GLU A 350 -2.25 5.17 -0.92
C GLU A 350 -2.05 3.70 -1.26
N THR A 351 -0.95 3.12 -0.79
CA THR A 351 -0.69 1.68 -0.88
C THR A 351 -0.93 1.01 0.47
N THR A 352 -1.80 0.01 0.48
CA THR A 352 -2.07 -0.89 1.61
C THR A 352 -1.31 -2.19 1.43
N ILE A 353 -0.44 -2.55 2.40
CA ILE A 353 0.26 -3.84 2.42
C ILE A 353 -0.20 -4.67 3.63
N ASN A 354 -1.05 -5.66 3.37
CA ASN A 354 -1.46 -6.64 4.37
C ASN A 354 -0.72 -7.98 4.19
N ASN A 355 -0.25 -8.27 2.98
CA ASN A 355 0.50 -9.46 2.66
C ASN A 355 1.89 -9.10 2.10
N PRO A 356 2.97 -9.15 2.91
CA PRO A 356 4.29 -8.75 2.44
C PRO A 356 5.02 -9.83 1.64
N LEU A 357 4.45 -11.02 1.45
CA LEU A 357 5.14 -12.18 0.85
C LEU A 357 5.64 -11.93 -0.58
N ASP A 358 4.98 -11.04 -1.32
CA ASP A 358 5.36 -10.66 -2.68
C ASP A 358 6.57 -9.72 -2.74
N PHE A 359 6.94 -9.11 -1.61
CA PHE A 359 8.02 -8.14 -1.51
C PHE A 359 9.29 -8.77 -0.93
N ARG A 360 10.43 -8.14 -1.21
CA ARG A 360 11.75 -8.60 -0.76
C ARG A 360 12.49 -7.52 0.02
N ALA A 361 13.28 -7.97 0.99
CA ALA A 361 14.19 -7.16 1.79
C ALA A 361 15.59 -7.78 1.71
N TYR A 362 16.60 -6.96 1.48
CA TYR A 362 17.99 -7.40 1.47
C TYR A 362 18.52 -7.46 2.91
N ARG A 363 18.56 -8.67 3.47
CA ARG A 363 18.83 -8.89 4.89
C ARG A 363 19.49 -10.24 5.15
N ARG A 364 20.12 -10.37 6.33
CA ARG A 364 20.64 -11.65 6.83
C ARG A 364 19.49 -12.60 7.21
N ALA A 365 19.78 -13.89 7.28
CA ALA A 365 18.81 -14.87 7.79
C ALA A 365 18.64 -14.70 9.31
N GLU A 366 17.46 -15.02 9.85
CA GLU A 366 17.20 -14.88 11.29
C GLU A 366 18.04 -15.87 12.12
N ASN A 367 18.23 -17.07 11.60
CA ASN A 367 19.06 -18.12 12.20
C ASN A 367 20.55 -17.99 11.89
N GLN A 368 20.96 -17.00 11.09
CA GLN A 368 22.36 -16.74 10.75
C GLN A 368 22.64 -15.22 10.81
N PRO A 369 22.62 -14.62 12.02
CA PRO A 369 22.75 -13.18 12.18
C PRO A 369 24.12 -12.64 11.72
N GLN A 370 25.15 -13.48 11.64
CA GLN A 370 26.48 -13.13 11.12
C GLN A 370 26.68 -13.54 9.65
N GLY A 371 25.76 -14.33 9.07
CA GLY A 371 25.83 -14.80 7.69
C GLY A 371 25.51 -13.70 6.66
N GLU A 372 25.81 -13.93 5.39
CA GLU A 372 25.66 -12.91 4.34
C GLU A 372 24.23 -12.41 4.15
N LYS A 373 24.11 -11.17 3.65
CA LYS A 373 22.81 -10.60 3.28
C LYS A 373 22.36 -11.17 1.94
N ASP A 374 21.07 -11.52 1.87
CA ASP A 374 20.43 -11.99 0.63
C ASP A 374 19.02 -11.38 0.49
N TRP A 375 18.46 -11.45 -0.72
CA TRP A 375 17.09 -11.02 -1.02
C TRP A 375 16.07 -12.01 -0.47
N ARG A 376 15.62 -11.74 0.74
CA ARG A 376 14.65 -12.57 1.46
C ARG A 376 13.26 -11.96 1.40
N VAL A 377 12.24 -12.77 1.69
CA VAL A 377 10.86 -12.27 1.82
C VAL A 377 10.81 -11.15 2.85
N LEU A 378 10.10 -10.07 2.51
CA LEU A 378 9.81 -8.97 3.42
C LEU A 378 9.00 -9.51 4.60
N ARG A 379 9.51 -9.35 5.82
CA ARG A 379 8.82 -9.89 6.98
C ARG A 379 7.68 -8.97 7.38
N ARG A 380 6.81 -9.51 8.23
CA ARG A 380 5.87 -8.67 8.97
C ARG A 380 6.54 -7.91 10.12
N SER A 381 7.81 -8.16 10.47
CA SER A 381 8.45 -7.48 11.61
C SER A 381 8.38 -5.95 11.51
N VAL A 382 8.21 -5.27 12.63
CA VAL A 382 8.38 -3.80 12.70
C VAL A 382 9.80 -3.35 12.31
N CYS A 383 10.82 -4.22 12.45
CA CYS A 383 12.17 -3.92 11.99
C CYS A 383 12.27 -3.72 10.46
N ASP A 384 11.31 -4.26 9.70
CA ASP A 384 11.26 -4.12 8.25
C ASP A 384 10.34 -2.95 7.82
N LEU A 385 9.88 -2.09 8.73
CA LEU A 385 9.08 -0.89 8.44
C LEU A 385 9.75 0.05 7.42
N PRO A 386 11.07 0.33 7.49
CA PRO A 386 11.73 1.14 6.47
C PRO A 386 11.63 0.57 5.07
N ARG A 387 11.88 -0.72 4.91
CA ARG A 387 11.75 -1.37 3.59
C ARG A 387 10.29 -1.39 3.13
N ARG A 388 9.34 -1.56 4.05
CA ARG A 388 7.91 -1.50 3.77
C ARG A 388 7.49 -0.10 3.28
N ALA A 389 7.98 0.96 3.90
CA ALA A 389 7.75 2.34 3.45
C ALA A 389 8.32 2.55 2.04
N GLU A 390 9.55 2.08 1.79
CA GLU A 390 10.20 2.20 0.47
C GLU A 390 9.39 1.52 -0.65
N VAL A 391 8.96 0.26 -0.46
CA VAL A 391 8.21 -0.45 -1.50
C VAL A 391 6.82 0.15 -1.73
N SER A 392 6.19 0.68 -0.67
CA SER A 392 4.90 1.38 -0.78
C SER A 392 5.05 2.73 -1.49
N ARG A 393 6.07 3.52 -1.15
CA ARG A 393 6.38 4.77 -1.84
C ARG A 393 6.63 4.52 -3.33
N ALA A 394 7.44 3.51 -3.64
CA ALA A 394 7.70 3.13 -5.02
C ALA A 394 6.42 2.67 -5.77
N ALA A 395 5.48 2.03 -5.06
CA ALA A 395 4.17 1.67 -5.64
C ALA A 395 3.34 2.92 -5.97
N ASN A 396 3.24 3.86 -5.04
CA ASN A 396 2.56 5.13 -5.24
C ASN A 396 3.17 5.92 -6.41
N GLU A 397 4.51 6.00 -6.46
CA GLU A 397 5.24 6.69 -7.53
C GLU A 397 5.02 6.04 -8.91
N ARG A 398 5.03 4.71 -9.00
CA ARG A 398 4.71 4.00 -10.25
C ARG A 398 3.28 4.29 -10.72
N TYR A 399 2.35 4.36 -9.78
CA TYR A 399 0.95 4.65 -10.06
C TYR A 399 0.75 6.08 -10.56
N LEU A 400 1.31 7.06 -9.85
CA LEU A 400 1.29 8.48 -10.26
C LEU A 400 1.98 8.70 -11.61
N GLY A 401 3.15 8.08 -11.83
CA GLY A 401 3.85 8.16 -13.12
C GLY A 401 3.13 7.44 -14.28
N ALA A 402 2.17 6.57 -13.98
CA ALA A 402 1.28 6.00 -15.01
C ALA A 402 0.13 6.96 -15.34
N LEU A 403 -0.34 7.75 -14.37
CA LEU A 403 -1.38 8.77 -14.55
C LEU A 403 -0.89 10.03 -15.28
N SER A 404 0.41 10.31 -15.29
CA SER A 404 1.01 11.52 -15.89
C SER A 404 0.86 11.67 -17.39
N ALA A 405 0.41 10.63 -18.08
CA ALA A 405 0.23 10.67 -19.53
C ALA A 405 -0.94 11.55 -19.99
N VAL A 406 -1.78 12.04 -19.07
CA VAL A 406 -3.10 12.64 -19.37
C VAL A 406 -3.13 14.17 -19.28
N HIS A 407 -2.14 14.83 -18.64
CA HIS A 407 -2.27 16.23 -18.23
C HIS A 407 -1.35 17.21 -18.96
N SER A 408 -1.49 17.28 -20.27
CA SER A 408 -0.94 18.39 -21.04
C SER A 408 -2.02 19.44 -21.34
N THR A 409 -1.70 20.72 -21.13
CA THR A 409 -2.51 21.88 -21.55
C THR A 409 -2.32 22.26 -23.02
N ILE A 410 -1.28 21.76 -23.67
CA ILE A 410 -1.03 22.03 -25.09
C ILE A 410 -2.08 21.27 -25.93
N PRO A 411 -2.69 21.90 -26.95
CA PRO A 411 -3.67 21.26 -27.82
C PRO A 411 -3.16 19.98 -28.47
N LEU A 412 -4.05 18.99 -28.64
CA LEU A 412 -3.74 17.71 -29.28
C LEU A 412 -3.07 17.91 -30.65
N LEU A 413 -3.56 18.86 -31.45
CA LEU A 413 -2.99 19.20 -32.76
C LEU A 413 -1.51 19.57 -32.65
N THR A 414 -1.16 20.46 -31.73
CA THR A 414 0.21 20.94 -31.52
C THR A 414 1.13 19.80 -31.06
N TRP A 415 0.65 18.90 -30.20
CA TRP A 415 1.41 17.71 -29.77
C TRP A 415 1.68 16.73 -30.90
N THR A 416 0.65 16.47 -31.69
CA THR A 416 0.64 15.34 -32.63
C THR A 416 1.19 15.72 -33.99
N LYS A 417 1.31 17.02 -34.29
CA LYS A 417 1.85 17.56 -35.54
C LYS A 417 3.17 16.90 -35.94
N SER A 418 4.12 16.79 -35.02
CA SER A 418 5.44 16.19 -35.31
C SER A 418 5.39 14.70 -35.66
N VAL A 419 4.38 13.99 -35.15
CA VAL A 419 4.24 12.54 -35.24
C VAL A 419 3.37 12.15 -36.44
N CYS A 420 2.38 12.98 -36.76
CA CYS A 420 1.49 12.85 -37.90
C CYS A 420 2.02 13.52 -39.19
N GLN A 421 3.27 13.98 -39.19
CA GLN A 421 3.95 14.49 -40.38
C GLN A 421 5.19 13.65 -40.72
N SER A 422 5.49 13.54 -42.02
CA SER A 422 6.75 12.93 -42.45
C SER A 422 7.90 13.89 -42.16
N HIS A 423 9.02 13.39 -41.66
CA HIS A 423 10.22 14.19 -41.43
C HIS A 423 11.46 13.48 -41.98
N ARG A 424 12.54 14.24 -42.19
CA ARG A 424 13.85 13.72 -42.61
C ARG A 424 14.79 13.65 -41.40
N HIS A 425 15.55 12.56 -41.31
CA HIS A 425 16.65 12.42 -40.36
C HIS A 425 17.87 11.90 -41.12
N GLY A 426 18.82 12.80 -41.38
CA GLY A 426 19.91 12.54 -42.34
C GLY A 426 19.37 12.34 -43.77
N PRO A 427 19.93 11.41 -44.56
CA PRO A 427 19.49 11.18 -45.94
C PRO A 427 18.16 10.44 -46.05
N GLN A 428 17.61 9.91 -44.95
CA GLN A 428 16.40 9.08 -44.96
C GLN A 428 15.15 9.89 -44.58
N ARG A 429 14.06 9.67 -45.32
CA ARG A 429 12.72 10.18 -45.02
C ARG A 429 11.92 9.14 -44.24
N TRP A 430 11.31 9.56 -43.14
CA TRP A 430 10.43 8.73 -42.32
C TRP A 430 8.97 9.17 -42.51
N ARG A 431 8.07 8.19 -42.68
CA ARG A 431 6.64 8.47 -42.85
C ARG A 431 5.99 8.98 -41.57
N ALA A 432 4.88 9.70 -41.71
CA ALA A 432 3.97 10.02 -40.60
C ALA A 432 3.37 8.73 -39.98
N LEU A 433 3.03 8.79 -38.70
CA LEU A 433 2.13 7.82 -38.07
C LEU A 433 0.68 8.28 -38.26
N ASN A 434 -0.22 7.35 -38.58
CA ASN A 434 -1.66 7.61 -38.72
C ASN A 434 -2.44 6.90 -37.60
N PRO A 435 -2.75 7.59 -36.48
CA PRO A 435 -3.40 7.02 -35.31
C PRO A 435 -4.81 6.46 -35.55
N LEU A 436 -5.47 6.90 -36.63
CA LEU A 436 -6.79 6.43 -37.04
C LEU A 436 -6.72 5.20 -37.97
N SER A 437 -5.55 4.90 -38.53
CA SER A 437 -5.38 3.66 -39.31
C SER A 437 -5.33 2.44 -38.37
N PRO A 438 -5.99 1.32 -38.71
CA PRO A 438 -6.00 0.12 -37.85
C PRO A 438 -4.61 -0.37 -37.48
N ASP A 439 -3.67 -0.25 -38.43
CA ASP A 439 -2.33 -0.81 -38.34
C ASP A 439 -1.43 -0.01 -37.37
N ASP A 440 -1.45 1.32 -37.45
CA ASP A 440 -0.70 2.18 -36.52
C ASP A 440 -1.44 2.30 -35.18
N ALA A 441 -2.77 2.32 -35.16
CA ALA A 441 -3.54 2.29 -33.90
C ALA A 441 -3.20 1.04 -33.08
N ALA A 442 -3.14 -0.13 -33.72
CA ALA A 442 -2.72 -1.37 -33.07
C ALA A 442 -1.27 -1.30 -32.57
N LEU A 443 -0.36 -0.69 -33.32
CA LEU A 443 1.02 -0.46 -32.89
C LEU A 443 1.08 0.46 -31.65
N LEU A 444 0.39 1.59 -31.69
CA LEU A 444 0.32 2.57 -30.62
C LEU A 444 -0.30 1.94 -29.36
N ARG A 445 -1.43 1.24 -29.47
CA ARG A 445 -2.01 0.47 -28.34
C ARG A 445 -1.05 -0.59 -27.82
N ALA A 446 -0.32 -1.27 -28.70
CA ALA A 446 0.65 -2.28 -28.29
C ALA A 446 1.81 -1.68 -27.48
N VAL A 447 2.28 -0.48 -27.81
CA VAL A 447 3.36 0.21 -27.08
C VAL A 447 2.89 1.11 -25.93
N ASN A 448 1.60 1.46 -25.84
CA ASN A 448 1.07 2.31 -24.76
C ASN A 448 0.76 1.55 -23.46
N ARG A 449 1.11 0.27 -23.37
CA ARG A 449 0.76 -0.54 -22.20
C ARG A 449 1.68 -0.20 -21.04
N GLY A 450 1.09 0.00 -19.86
CA GLY A 450 1.81 0.40 -18.64
C GLY A 450 2.94 -0.55 -18.26
N GLU A 451 2.84 -1.81 -18.66
CA GLU A 451 3.90 -2.81 -18.58
C GLU A 451 5.28 -2.38 -19.12
N TRP A 452 5.30 -1.55 -20.16
CA TRP A 452 6.53 -1.09 -20.79
C TRP A 452 7.19 0.07 -20.05
N ALA A 453 6.43 0.81 -19.24
CA ALA A 453 6.95 1.95 -18.47
C ALA A 453 7.99 1.52 -17.41
N ILE A 454 7.98 0.24 -17.01
CA ILE A 454 8.84 -0.30 -15.95
C ILE A 454 10.04 -1.05 -16.51
N ASN A 455 9.82 -1.96 -17.46
CA ASN A 455 10.87 -2.86 -17.97
C ASN A 455 11.19 -2.64 -19.45
N GLY A 456 10.53 -1.70 -20.12
CA GLY A 456 10.57 -1.61 -21.58
C GLY A 456 10.03 -2.85 -22.30
N PHE A 457 10.07 -2.83 -23.62
CA PHE A 457 9.69 -3.94 -24.50
C PHE A 457 10.83 -4.35 -25.43
N ARG A 458 10.78 -5.57 -25.94
CA ARG A 458 11.65 -6.07 -27.01
C ARG A 458 10.83 -6.31 -28.28
N ASN A 459 11.50 -6.49 -29.42
CA ASN A 459 10.85 -6.82 -30.69
C ASN A 459 9.92 -8.04 -30.58
N ARG A 460 10.37 -9.11 -29.91
CA ARG A 460 9.56 -10.32 -29.69
C ARG A 460 8.26 -10.02 -28.95
N ASP A 461 8.29 -9.11 -27.98
CA ASP A 461 7.15 -8.83 -27.10
C ASP A 461 6.03 -8.11 -27.90
N LEU A 462 6.41 -7.14 -28.75
CA LEU A 462 5.47 -6.51 -29.68
C LEU A 462 4.98 -7.45 -30.77
N ARG A 463 5.86 -8.29 -31.30
CA ARG A 463 5.50 -9.25 -32.37
C ARG A 463 4.40 -10.20 -31.92
N HIS A 464 4.50 -10.76 -30.71
CA HIS A 464 3.47 -11.66 -30.15
C HIS A 464 2.09 -11.00 -30.00
N ARG A 465 2.02 -9.67 -30.01
CA ARG A 465 0.75 -8.93 -29.90
C ARG A 465 0.21 -8.48 -31.23
N LEU A 466 1.08 -7.97 -32.09
CA LEU A 466 0.69 -7.52 -33.43
C LEU A 466 0.35 -8.71 -34.34
N TYR A 467 0.92 -9.88 -34.06
CA TYR A 467 0.77 -11.09 -34.86
C TYR A 467 0.56 -12.31 -33.93
N PRO A 468 -0.63 -12.48 -33.33
CA PRO A 468 -0.87 -13.50 -32.31
C PRO A 468 -1.00 -14.94 -32.87
N SER A 469 -1.30 -15.09 -34.17
CA SER A 469 -1.49 -16.40 -34.80
C SER A 469 -0.16 -17.14 -35.01
N LYS A 470 -0.16 -18.47 -34.86
CA LYS A 470 0.98 -19.31 -35.25
C LYS A 470 1.18 -19.20 -36.76
N THR A 471 2.40 -18.92 -37.18
CA THR A 471 2.74 -18.73 -38.59
C THR A 471 3.98 -19.54 -38.94
N SER A 472 4.20 -19.84 -40.23
CA SER A 472 5.41 -20.53 -40.68
C SER A 472 6.69 -19.77 -40.29
N ALA A 473 7.81 -20.47 -40.17
CA ALA A 473 9.12 -19.89 -39.81
C ALA A 473 9.51 -18.69 -40.72
N GLN A 474 9.15 -18.76 -42.00
CA GLN A 474 9.38 -17.67 -42.96
C GLN A 474 8.55 -16.43 -42.63
N LYS A 475 7.28 -16.61 -42.27
CA LYS A 475 6.37 -15.52 -41.88
C LYS A 475 6.79 -14.91 -40.53
N GLU A 476 7.29 -15.72 -39.60
CA GLU A 476 7.85 -15.21 -38.33
C GLU A 476 9.05 -14.30 -38.55
N LYS A 477 9.97 -14.67 -39.47
CA LYS A 477 11.12 -13.84 -39.85
C LYS A 477 10.67 -12.52 -40.51
N GLN A 478 9.64 -12.57 -41.35
CA GLN A 478 9.01 -11.37 -41.94
C GLN A 478 8.38 -10.47 -40.86
N ASN A 479 7.62 -11.05 -39.92
CA ASN A 479 6.99 -10.32 -38.81
C ASN A 479 8.03 -9.69 -37.88
N ALA A 480 9.15 -10.36 -37.62
CA ALA A 480 10.26 -9.80 -36.84
C ALA A 480 10.87 -8.56 -37.53
N ARG A 481 11.11 -8.65 -38.85
CA ARG A 481 11.62 -7.53 -39.67
C ARG A 481 10.61 -6.37 -39.71
N LYS A 482 9.32 -6.65 -39.94
CA LYS A 482 8.24 -5.65 -39.95
C LYS A 482 8.11 -4.94 -38.60
N THR A 483 8.14 -5.70 -37.50
CA THR A 483 8.15 -5.16 -36.13
C THR A 483 9.39 -4.31 -35.88
N GLY A 484 10.56 -4.71 -36.38
CA GLY A 484 11.80 -3.94 -36.26
C GLY A 484 11.71 -2.59 -36.95
N ARG A 485 11.15 -2.55 -38.17
CA ARG A 485 10.89 -1.30 -38.91
C ARG A 485 9.88 -0.40 -38.17
N ARG A 486 8.83 -0.98 -37.59
CA ARG A 486 7.85 -0.24 -36.77
C ARG A 486 8.48 0.38 -35.51
N ILE A 487 9.33 -0.37 -34.79
CA ILE A 487 10.07 0.16 -33.64
C ILE A 487 11.01 1.28 -34.08
N LEU A 488 11.72 1.10 -35.19
CA LEU A 488 12.61 2.12 -35.73
C LEU A 488 11.82 3.40 -36.06
N LEU A 489 10.65 3.29 -36.69
CA LEU A 489 9.76 4.42 -36.95
C LEU A 489 9.38 5.17 -35.66
N LEU A 490 8.98 4.45 -34.60
CA LEU A 490 8.66 5.06 -33.30
C LEU A 490 9.87 5.78 -32.68
N ARG A 491 11.08 5.25 -32.86
CA ARG A 491 12.32 5.90 -32.39
C ARG A 491 12.63 7.19 -33.12
N GLN A 492 12.43 7.22 -34.43
CA GLN A 492 12.68 8.41 -35.25
C GLN A 492 11.71 9.55 -34.92
N HIS A 493 10.46 9.21 -34.59
CA HIS A 493 9.49 10.17 -34.04
C HIS A 493 9.76 10.58 -32.58
N GLY A 494 10.79 10.01 -31.96
CA GLY A 494 11.17 10.30 -30.57
C GLY A 494 10.21 9.73 -29.53
N LEU A 495 9.34 8.79 -29.90
CA LEU A 495 8.35 8.18 -28.99
C LEU A 495 8.96 7.07 -28.12
N VAL A 496 10.05 6.47 -28.59
CA VAL A 496 10.69 5.32 -27.95
C VAL A 496 12.20 5.52 -27.98
N SER A 497 12.89 5.12 -26.91
CA SER A 497 14.36 5.10 -26.84
C SER A 497 14.87 3.66 -26.66
N LYS A 498 16.08 3.37 -27.14
CA LYS A 498 16.74 2.07 -26.95
C LYS A 498 17.58 2.13 -25.68
N VAL A 499 17.44 1.13 -24.82
CA VAL A 499 18.26 1.00 -23.62
C VAL A 499 19.65 0.51 -24.03
N SER A 500 20.69 1.25 -23.59
CA SER A 500 22.09 0.96 -23.93
C SER A 500 22.47 -0.49 -23.61
N ARG A 501 23.29 -1.10 -24.47
CA ARG A 501 23.79 -2.48 -24.35
C ARG A 501 22.69 -3.57 -24.22
N THR A 502 21.46 -3.28 -24.61
CA THR A 502 20.36 -4.28 -24.60
C THR A 502 19.51 -4.23 -25.88
N HIS A 503 18.65 -5.24 -26.07
CA HIS A 503 17.61 -5.26 -27.12
C HIS A 503 16.27 -4.67 -26.65
N ARG A 504 16.30 -3.87 -25.58
CA ARG A 504 15.12 -3.33 -24.91
C ARG A 504 14.89 -1.88 -25.32
N TYR A 505 13.62 -1.52 -25.39
CA TYR A 505 13.14 -0.20 -25.75
C TYR A 505 12.17 0.32 -24.69
N VAL A 506 12.20 1.60 -24.38
CA VAL A 506 11.30 2.24 -23.41
C VAL A 506 10.60 3.42 -24.05
N LEU A 507 9.34 3.67 -23.66
CA LEU A 507 8.66 4.91 -24.02
C LEU A 507 9.46 6.10 -23.47
N THR A 508 9.66 7.10 -24.32
CA THR A 508 10.13 8.41 -23.85
C THR A 508 8.96 9.13 -23.17
N GLU A 509 9.25 10.22 -22.44
CA GLU A 509 8.20 11.06 -21.86
C GLU A 509 7.25 11.60 -22.94
N LYS A 510 7.83 12.19 -24.00
CA LYS A 510 7.12 12.59 -25.22
C LYS A 510 6.25 11.46 -25.77
N GLY A 511 6.80 10.25 -25.85
CA GLY A 511 6.11 9.08 -26.37
C GLY A 511 4.88 8.72 -25.56
N ARG A 512 5.01 8.66 -24.24
CA ARG A 512 3.91 8.30 -23.34
C ARG A 512 2.75 9.28 -23.46
N GLN A 513 3.04 10.58 -23.42
CA GLN A 513 2.05 11.65 -23.55
C GLN A 513 1.39 11.62 -24.93
N THR A 514 2.19 11.60 -26.00
CA THR A 514 1.67 11.66 -27.38
C THR A 514 0.81 10.45 -27.71
N ILE A 515 1.27 9.25 -27.37
CA ILE A 515 0.56 8.01 -27.68
C ILE A 515 -0.74 7.92 -26.88
N THR A 516 -0.72 8.28 -25.60
CA THR A 516 -1.93 8.27 -24.76
C THR A 516 -2.97 9.26 -25.28
N ALA A 517 -2.56 10.48 -25.61
CA ALA A 517 -3.46 11.49 -26.15
C ALA A 517 -4.07 11.07 -27.50
N LEU A 518 -3.26 10.48 -28.38
CA LEU A 518 -3.71 9.98 -29.68
C LEU A 518 -4.71 8.83 -29.58
N LEU A 519 -4.47 7.88 -28.67
CA LEU A 519 -5.39 6.77 -28.46
C LEU A 519 -6.69 7.24 -27.80
N ALA A 520 -6.61 8.15 -26.83
CA ALA A 520 -7.78 8.74 -26.21
C ALA A 520 -8.68 9.46 -27.24
N ALA A 521 -8.06 10.22 -28.16
CA ALA A 521 -8.79 10.87 -29.24
C ALA A 521 -9.38 9.87 -30.26
N ALA A 522 -8.64 8.82 -30.60
CA ALA A 522 -9.11 7.80 -31.54
C ALA A 522 -10.25 6.93 -30.98
N ASP A 523 -10.31 6.76 -29.64
CA ASP A 523 -11.33 5.96 -28.96
C ASP A 523 -12.54 6.81 -28.50
N ALA A 524 -12.49 8.15 -28.63
CA ALA A 524 -13.58 9.04 -28.25
C ALA A 524 -14.71 9.05 -29.29
N ASN A 525 -15.96 9.05 -28.83
CA ASN A 525 -17.11 9.21 -29.71
C ASN A 525 -17.52 10.69 -29.89
N THR A 526 -18.40 10.96 -30.86
CA THR A 526 -18.85 12.32 -31.18
C THR A 526 -19.49 13.03 -29.99
N ILE A 527 -20.28 12.34 -29.17
CA ILE A 527 -20.91 12.92 -27.97
C ILE A 527 -19.85 13.35 -26.95
N GLU A 528 -18.84 12.51 -26.70
CA GLU A 528 -17.72 12.82 -25.80
C GLU A 528 -16.92 14.02 -26.32
N LEU A 529 -16.64 14.08 -27.62
CA LEU A 529 -15.91 15.19 -28.23
C LEU A 529 -16.69 16.51 -28.22
N THR A 530 -17.98 16.48 -28.57
CA THR A 530 -18.82 17.69 -28.60
C THR A 530 -19.05 18.25 -27.19
N LYS A 531 -19.19 17.40 -26.16
CA LYS A 531 -19.29 17.83 -24.75
C LYS A 531 -18.02 18.49 -24.21
N LEU A 532 -16.86 18.19 -24.80
CA LEU A 532 -15.59 18.81 -24.42
C LEU A 532 -15.28 20.07 -25.23
N ALA A 533 -15.94 20.25 -26.38
CA ALA A 533 -15.77 21.38 -27.27
C ALA A 533 -16.75 22.54 -27.00
N ALA A 534 -17.90 22.24 -26.38
CA ALA A 534 -18.86 23.20 -25.84
C ALA A 534 -18.48 23.61 -24.42
#